data_AF-A0A838IBW4-F1
#
_entry.id   AF-A0A838IBW4-F1
#
_cell.length_a   1.000
_cell.length_b   1.000
_cell.length_c   1.000
_cell.angle_alpha   90.00
_cell.angle_beta   90.00
_cell.angle_gamma   90.00
#
_symmetry.space_group_name_H-M   'P 1'
#
loop_
_entity.id
_entity.type
_entity.pdbx_description
1 polymer ?
#
loop_
_entity_poly.entity_id
_entity_poly.type
_entity_poly.pdbx_seq_one_letter_code
_entity_poly.pdbx_strand_id
1 'polypeptide(L)'
;MSDTALPPEASQWLQTLRAFSATHRSAPLSGRDDLDALGDWQRRITGGLIIQFFEFLEKKAVDELAEDSTPIGERVFLLITDEPGAAAAQELMEMDSPLAICLLKEEWRRYVDDEQNNADEDFRLHYQFWSVWHQNVPEQWELELEVDTDYWVHEEGFALADGVGRGAQHLWAWDGEQMKIVEETMTSWVS
;
A
#
# COMPACT_ATOMS: atom_id res chain seq x y z
N MET A 1 -23.21 2.33 7.89
CA MET A 1 -22.52 1.27 7.14
C MET A 1 -22.98 -0.06 7.72
N SER A 2 -23.44 -0.99 6.88
CA SER A 2 -23.83 -2.33 7.31
C SER A 2 -22.64 -3.01 7.98
N ASP A 3 -22.84 -3.65 9.14
CA ASP A 3 -21.90 -4.60 9.77
C ASP A 3 -21.70 -5.78 8.82
N THR A 4 -20.97 -5.54 7.73
CA THR A 4 -20.79 -6.52 6.67
C THR A 4 -19.59 -7.34 7.07
N ALA A 5 -19.85 -8.47 7.70
CA ALA A 5 -18.83 -9.46 7.96
C ALA A 5 -18.28 -9.97 6.62
N LEU A 6 -16.96 -10.16 6.53
CA LEU A 6 -16.35 -10.81 5.38
C LEU A 6 -16.99 -12.18 5.13
N PRO A 7 -17.16 -12.59 3.86
CA PRO A 7 -17.46 -13.97 3.51
C PRO A 7 -16.44 -14.93 4.16
N PRO A 8 -16.83 -16.19 4.47
CA PRO A 8 -15.95 -17.14 5.14
C PRO A 8 -14.59 -17.35 4.47
N GLU A 9 -14.56 -17.35 3.14
CA GLU A 9 -13.33 -17.52 2.35
C GLU A 9 -12.37 -16.33 2.51
N ALA A 10 -12.86 -15.10 2.37
CA ALA A 10 -12.06 -13.89 2.57
C ALA A 10 -11.59 -13.75 4.02
N SER A 11 -12.45 -14.14 4.99
CA SER A 11 -12.07 -14.18 6.40
C SER A 11 -10.95 -15.20 6.67
N GLN A 12 -11.06 -16.41 6.12
CA GLN A 12 -10.03 -17.44 6.25
C GLN A 12 -8.70 -17.02 5.60
N TRP A 13 -8.77 -16.37 4.44
CA TRP A 13 -7.61 -15.82 3.75
C TRP A 13 -6.91 -14.75 4.59
N LEU A 14 -7.66 -13.79 5.14
CA LEU A 14 -7.12 -12.78 6.06
C LEU A 14 -6.45 -13.41 7.30
N GLN A 15 -7.07 -14.42 7.91
CA GLN A 15 -6.48 -15.10 9.05
C GLN A 15 -5.17 -15.83 8.70
N THR A 16 -5.09 -16.43 7.51
CA THR A 16 -3.87 -17.05 7.00
C THR A 16 -2.76 -16.01 6.83
N LEU A 17 -3.10 -14.87 6.23
CA LEU A 17 -2.15 -13.77 6.01
C LEU A 17 -1.67 -13.15 7.33
N ARG A 18 -2.55 -13.02 8.33
CA ARG A 18 -2.18 -12.59 9.69
C ARG A 18 -1.23 -13.56 10.37
N ALA A 19 -1.51 -14.86 10.29
CA ALA A 19 -0.65 -15.89 10.86
C ALA A 19 0.73 -15.90 10.16
N PHE A 20 0.75 -15.73 8.85
CA PHE A 20 1.99 -15.59 8.08
C PHE A 20 2.79 -14.37 8.54
N SER A 21 2.17 -13.18 8.60
CA SER A 21 2.83 -11.96 9.05
C SER A 21 3.38 -12.12 10.48
N ALA A 22 2.58 -12.64 11.42
CA ALA A 22 3.01 -12.83 12.80
C ALA A 22 4.21 -13.77 12.97
N THR A 23 4.44 -14.70 12.02
CA THR A 23 5.58 -15.63 12.05
C THR A 23 6.81 -15.09 11.33
N HIS A 24 6.64 -14.18 10.37
CA HIS A 24 7.73 -13.64 9.54
C HIS A 24 8.17 -12.23 9.91
N ARG A 25 7.36 -11.52 10.71
CA ARG A 25 7.67 -10.20 11.24
C ARG A 25 8.72 -10.31 12.34
N SER A 26 9.90 -9.74 12.09
CA SER A 26 11.03 -9.83 13.04
C SER A 26 10.89 -8.90 14.24
N ALA A 27 10.13 -7.80 14.11
CA ALA A 27 9.92 -6.80 15.15
C ALA A 27 8.52 -6.17 15.03
N PRO A 28 7.95 -5.62 16.12
CA PRO A 28 6.74 -4.81 16.03
C PRO A 28 6.91 -3.66 15.04
N LEU A 29 5.81 -3.28 14.37
CA LEU A 29 5.79 -2.13 13.46
C LEU A 29 6.17 -0.85 14.21
N SER A 30 7.07 -0.06 13.63
CA SER A 30 7.49 1.22 14.18
C SER A 30 6.31 2.18 14.31
N GLY A 31 6.23 2.86 15.46
CA GLY A 31 5.33 3.99 15.65
C GLY A 31 5.94 5.28 15.12
N ARG A 32 5.14 6.35 15.10
CA ARG A 32 5.59 7.69 14.71
C ARG A 32 6.86 8.14 15.45
N ASP A 33 6.93 7.85 16.75
CA ASP A 33 8.02 8.32 17.62
C ASP A 33 9.33 7.54 17.40
N ASP A 34 9.30 6.45 16.62
CA ASP A 34 10.47 5.63 16.26
C ASP A 34 11.13 6.09 14.96
N LEU A 35 10.51 7.02 14.21
CA LEU A 35 10.99 7.48 12.91
C LEU A 35 11.99 8.64 13.04
N ASP A 36 12.97 8.67 12.14
CA ASP A 36 13.82 9.84 11.95
C ASP A 36 13.12 10.92 11.11
N ALA A 37 13.84 12.01 10.80
CA ALA A 37 13.26 13.15 10.07
C ALA A 37 12.77 12.77 8.66
N LEU A 38 13.53 11.92 7.95
CA LEU A 38 13.15 11.46 6.63
C LEU A 38 11.94 10.52 6.71
N GLY A 39 11.95 9.57 7.65
CA GLY A 39 10.85 8.66 7.92
C GLY A 39 9.56 9.40 8.29
N ASP A 40 9.62 10.46 9.11
CA ASP A 40 8.43 11.26 9.42
C ASP A 40 7.87 11.98 8.18
N TRP A 41 8.71 12.42 7.25
CA TRP A 41 8.24 12.96 5.97
C TRP A 41 7.59 11.90 5.09
N GLN A 42 8.23 10.74 4.92
CA GLN A 42 7.68 9.61 4.17
C GLN A 42 6.35 9.12 4.76
N ARG A 43 6.23 9.08 6.10
CA ARG A 43 4.99 8.80 6.83
C ARG A 43 3.89 9.80 6.48
N ARG A 44 4.18 11.10 6.52
CA ARG A 44 3.19 12.15 6.20
C ARG A 44 2.70 12.07 4.76
N ILE A 45 3.60 11.85 3.81
CA ILE A 45 3.27 11.70 2.39
C ILE A 45 2.39 10.46 2.20
N THR A 46 2.81 9.31 2.73
CA THR A 46 2.05 8.05 2.68
C THR A 46 0.67 8.19 3.32
N GLY A 47 0.58 8.82 4.49
CA GLY A 47 -0.70 9.08 5.17
C GLY A 47 -1.65 9.96 4.35
N GLY A 48 -1.12 10.98 3.65
CA GLY A 48 -1.88 11.79 2.72
C GLY A 48 -2.50 10.97 1.58
N LEU A 49 -1.75 10.00 1.03
CA LEU A 49 -2.25 9.11 -0.02
C LEU A 49 -3.30 8.13 0.49
N ILE A 50 -3.12 7.55 1.69
CA ILE A 50 -4.12 6.67 2.31
C ILE A 50 -5.46 7.41 2.47
N ILE A 51 -5.44 8.67 2.93
CA ILE A 51 -6.65 9.49 3.04
C ILE A 51 -7.29 9.70 1.67
N GLN A 52 -6.51 10.09 0.66
CA GLN A 52 -7.01 10.28 -0.71
C GLN A 52 -7.62 9.01 -1.29
N PHE A 53 -7.01 7.86 -1.02
CA PHE A 53 -7.53 6.56 -1.44
C PHE A 53 -8.87 6.23 -0.80
N PHE A 54 -9.04 6.44 0.51
CA PHE A 54 -10.32 6.24 1.17
C PHE A 54 -11.41 7.18 0.64
N GLU A 55 -11.08 8.45 0.37
CA GLU A 55 -12.02 9.37 -0.29
C GLU A 55 -12.40 8.90 -1.71
N PHE A 56 -11.45 8.32 -2.44
CA PHE A 56 -11.71 7.73 -3.75
C PHE A 56 -12.66 6.54 -3.65
N LEU A 57 -12.44 5.62 -2.69
CA LEU A 57 -13.31 4.46 -2.47
C LEU A 57 -14.76 4.88 -2.16
N GLU A 58 -14.93 5.89 -1.30
CA GLU A 58 -16.26 6.41 -0.94
C GLU A 58 -17.00 7.01 -2.14
N LYS A 59 -16.27 7.69 -3.04
CA LYS A 59 -16.88 8.50 -4.12
C LYS A 59 -17.03 7.76 -5.45
N LYS A 60 -16.16 6.80 -5.77
CA LYS A 60 -15.98 6.29 -7.16
C LYS A 60 -15.90 4.78 -7.32
N ALA A 61 -15.41 4.06 -6.31
CA ALA A 61 -15.11 2.64 -6.50
C ALA A 61 -16.36 1.77 -6.72
N VAL A 62 -17.53 2.21 -6.25
CA VAL A 62 -18.81 1.52 -6.47
C VAL A 62 -19.20 1.53 -7.96
N ASP A 63 -18.88 2.61 -8.68
CA ASP A 63 -19.22 2.74 -10.11
C ASP A 63 -18.21 2.02 -11.01
N GLU A 64 -16.92 2.00 -10.62
CA GLU A 64 -15.85 1.37 -11.42
C GLU A 64 -15.86 -0.17 -11.37
N LEU A 65 -16.60 -0.80 -10.44
CA LEU A 65 -16.59 -2.26 -10.20
C LEU A 65 -17.91 -2.98 -10.54
N ALA A 66 -18.83 -2.27 -11.20
CA ALA A 66 -20.26 -2.58 -11.20
C ALA A 66 -20.69 -3.85 -11.98
N GLU A 67 -19.84 -4.49 -12.80
CA GLU A 67 -20.36 -5.50 -13.74
C GLU A 67 -19.94 -6.97 -13.53
N ASP A 68 -18.89 -7.35 -12.78
CA ASP A 68 -18.59 -8.80 -12.62
C ASP A 68 -17.70 -9.15 -11.41
N SER A 69 -17.62 -8.28 -10.41
CA SER A 69 -16.64 -8.42 -9.31
C SER A 69 -17.32 -8.53 -7.93
N THR A 70 -16.73 -9.31 -7.02
CA THR A 70 -17.17 -9.40 -5.61
C THR A 70 -17.28 -7.99 -5.01
N PRO A 71 -18.33 -7.58 -4.28
CA PRO A 71 -18.38 -6.22 -3.74
C PRO A 71 -17.15 -5.87 -2.89
N ILE A 72 -16.61 -4.66 -3.00
CA ILE A 72 -15.43 -4.23 -2.19
C ILE A 72 -15.67 -4.44 -0.68
N GLY A 73 -16.89 -4.17 -0.20
CA GLY A 73 -17.24 -4.35 1.21
C GLY A 73 -17.23 -5.80 1.69
N GLU A 74 -17.12 -6.77 0.77
CA GLU A 74 -16.97 -8.20 1.05
C GLU A 74 -15.52 -8.70 0.87
N ARG A 75 -14.59 -7.80 0.56
CA ARG A 75 -13.18 -8.12 0.35
C ARG A 75 -12.31 -7.52 1.46
N VAL A 76 -11.15 -8.12 1.66
CA VAL A 76 -10.13 -7.67 2.59
C VAL A 76 -9.41 -6.45 2.00
N PHE A 77 -9.24 -5.41 2.81
CA PHE A 77 -8.33 -4.33 2.48
C PHE A 77 -6.89 -4.72 2.84
N LEU A 78 -6.04 -4.87 1.84
CA LEU A 78 -4.61 -5.13 2.02
C LEU A 78 -3.81 -3.84 1.78
N LEU A 79 -3.15 -3.33 2.83
CA LEU A 79 -2.17 -2.26 2.74
C LEU A 79 -0.76 -2.86 2.68
N ILE A 80 -0.01 -2.59 1.62
CA ILE A 80 1.39 -3.01 1.44
C ILE A 80 2.29 -1.78 1.51
N THR A 81 3.22 -1.76 2.44
CA THR A 81 4.03 -0.55 2.65
C THR A 81 5.37 -0.85 3.30
N ASP A 82 6.15 0.18 3.66
CA ASP A 82 7.37 0.06 4.45
C ASP A 82 7.13 0.67 5.84
N GLU A 83 8.15 0.68 6.72
CA GLU A 83 8.00 1.16 8.11
C GLU A 83 7.35 2.56 8.24
N PRO A 84 7.74 3.60 7.46
CA PRO A 84 7.08 4.90 7.53
C PRO A 84 5.59 4.85 7.19
N GLY A 85 5.21 4.04 6.20
CA GLY A 85 3.80 3.90 5.83
C GLY A 85 3.01 3.02 6.80
N ALA A 86 3.66 2.05 7.45
CA ALA A 86 3.06 1.28 8.53
C ALA A 86 2.76 2.19 9.74
N ALA A 87 3.66 3.11 10.08
CA ALA A 87 3.41 4.13 11.09
C ALA A 87 2.24 5.05 10.71
N ALA A 88 2.12 5.43 9.43
CA ALA A 88 0.96 6.19 8.94
C ALA A 88 -0.34 5.39 9.06
N ALA A 89 -0.31 4.09 8.73
CA ALA A 89 -1.44 3.19 8.86
C ALA A 89 -1.92 3.09 10.32
N GLN A 90 -1.00 2.96 11.28
CA GLN A 90 -1.34 2.93 12.71
C GLN A 90 -2.08 4.18 13.20
N GLU A 91 -1.83 5.34 12.57
CA GLU A 91 -2.52 6.60 12.91
C GLU A 91 -3.90 6.72 12.25
N LEU A 92 -4.08 6.10 11.08
CA LEU A 92 -5.25 6.32 10.21
C LEU A 92 -6.23 5.14 10.21
N MET A 93 -5.80 3.96 10.63
CA MET A 93 -6.55 2.71 10.52
C MET A 93 -6.64 1.98 11.86
N GLU A 94 -7.75 1.26 12.06
CA GLU A 94 -7.87 0.28 13.14
C GLU A 94 -7.07 -0.98 12.77
N MET A 95 -5.88 -1.13 13.34
CA MET A 95 -4.95 -2.22 12.98
C MET A 95 -5.43 -3.62 13.35
N ASP A 96 -6.42 -3.73 14.24
CA ASP A 96 -7.10 -4.97 14.61
C ASP A 96 -8.43 -5.20 13.85
N SER A 97 -8.77 -4.30 12.91
CA SER A 97 -10.00 -4.35 12.10
C SER A 97 -10.20 -5.72 11.47
N PRO A 98 -11.38 -6.36 11.56
CA PRO A 98 -11.63 -7.66 10.93
C PRO A 98 -11.66 -7.61 9.39
N LEU A 99 -11.54 -6.43 8.79
CA LEU A 99 -11.66 -6.21 7.34
C LEU A 99 -10.33 -5.83 6.67
N ALA A 100 -9.29 -5.53 7.46
CA ALA A 100 -8.05 -4.97 6.92
C ALA A 100 -6.79 -5.62 7.52
N ILE A 101 -5.68 -5.46 6.80
CA ILE A 101 -4.35 -5.81 7.26
C ILE A 101 -3.31 -4.90 6.60
N CYS A 102 -2.29 -4.54 7.39
CA CYS A 102 -1.09 -3.85 6.93
C CYS A 102 0.10 -4.83 6.94
N LEU A 103 0.75 -4.97 5.80
CA LEU A 103 1.96 -5.77 5.62
C LEU A 103 3.12 -4.91 5.15
N LEU A 104 4.33 -5.29 5.58
CA LEU A 104 5.53 -4.74 4.97
C LEU A 104 5.74 -5.34 3.57
N LYS A 105 6.36 -4.58 2.65
CA LYS A 105 6.62 -5.04 1.27
C LYS A 105 7.35 -6.38 1.24
N GLU A 106 8.33 -6.59 2.11
CA GLU A 106 9.07 -7.86 2.17
C GLU A 106 8.21 -9.01 2.68
N GLU A 107 7.25 -8.75 3.57
CA GLU A 107 6.31 -9.76 4.06
C GLU A 107 5.38 -10.19 2.93
N TRP A 108 4.80 -9.22 2.22
CA TRP A 108 3.92 -9.50 1.08
C TRP A 108 4.65 -10.24 -0.03
N ARG A 109 5.85 -9.78 -0.39
CA ARG A 109 6.67 -10.45 -1.42
C ARG A 109 6.96 -11.91 -1.06
N ARG A 110 7.34 -12.19 0.19
CA ARG A 110 7.55 -13.58 0.64
C ARG A 110 6.28 -14.41 0.62
N TYR A 111 5.14 -13.82 0.94
CA TYR A 111 3.85 -14.51 0.91
C TYR A 111 3.50 -14.93 -0.53
N VAL A 112 3.64 -14.02 -1.49
CA VAL A 112 3.34 -14.26 -2.92
C VAL A 112 4.35 -15.20 -3.58
N ASP A 113 5.63 -15.11 -3.22
CA ASP A 113 6.68 -15.97 -3.81
C ASP A 113 6.61 -17.44 -3.36
N ASP A 114 5.81 -17.77 -2.34
CA ASP A 114 5.61 -19.15 -1.86
C ASP A 114 4.38 -19.78 -2.54
N GLU A 115 4.62 -20.75 -3.42
CA GLU A 115 3.59 -21.48 -4.19
C GLU A 115 2.55 -22.22 -3.31
N GLN A 116 2.80 -22.38 -2.00
CA GLN A 116 1.82 -22.96 -1.07
C GLN A 116 0.76 -21.96 -0.61
N ASN A 117 1.01 -20.66 -0.78
CA ASN A 117 0.09 -19.61 -0.39
C ASN A 117 -0.89 -19.29 -1.52
N ASN A 118 -2.11 -18.93 -1.14
CA ASN A 118 -3.06 -18.34 -2.08
C ASN A 118 -2.84 -16.82 -2.10
N ALA A 119 -2.20 -16.31 -3.15
CA ALA A 119 -2.01 -14.87 -3.36
C ALA A 119 -3.29 -14.14 -3.82
N ASP A 120 -4.34 -14.88 -4.20
CA ASP A 120 -5.59 -14.34 -4.76
C ASP A 120 -5.33 -13.41 -5.96
N GLU A 121 -4.64 -13.93 -6.99
CA GLU A 121 -4.21 -13.16 -8.17
C GLU A 121 -5.36 -12.48 -8.93
N ASP A 122 -6.57 -13.06 -8.86
CA ASP A 122 -7.78 -12.51 -9.48
C ASP A 122 -8.47 -11.44 -8.60
N PHE A 123 -7.90 -11.08 -7.45
CA PHE A 123 -8.43 -10.10 -6.49
C PHE A 123 -9.86 -10.42 -6.01
N ARG A 124 -10.21 -11.70 -5.85
CA ARG A 124 -11.58 -12.10 -5.47
C ARG A 124 -11.86 -11.91 -3.99
N LEU A 125 -10.81 -12.03 -3.17
CA LEU A 125 -10.83 -12.00 -1.71
C LEU A 125 -10.31 -10.69 -1.15
N HIS A 126 -9.50 -9.95 -1.91
CA HIS A 126 -8.91 -8.70 -1.47
C HIS A 126 -8.91 -7.61 -2.54
N TYR A 127 -8.70 -6.38 -2.09
CA TYR A 127 -8.20 -5.29 -2.90
C TYR A 127 -7.00 -4.71 -2.18
N GLN A 128 -6.04 -4.17 -2.92
CA GLN A 128 -4.79 -3.71 -2.34
C GLN A 128 -4.52 -2.25 -2.64
N PHE A 129 -3.87 -1.61 -1.68
CA PHE A 129 -3.18 -0.33 -1.84
C PHE A 129 -1.71 -0.56 -1.49
N TRP A 130 -0.79 0.01 -2.26
CA TRP A 130 0.63 0.00 -1.93
C TRP A 130 1.20 1.41 -1.86
N SER A 131 2.17 1.60 -0.98
CA SER A 131 2.97 2.81 -0.85
C SER A 131 4.34 2.46 -0.31
N VAL A 132 5.35 2.50 -1.17
CA VAL A 132 6.69 1.93 -0.91
C VAL A 132 7.76 2.93 -1.33
N TRP A 133 8.82 3.02 -0.52
CA TRP A 133 9.95 3.91 -0.70
C TRP A 133 11.23 3.13 -1.01
N HIS A 134 12.03 3.59 -1.96
CA HIS A 134 13.35 3.03 -2.24
C HIS A 134 14.28 4.03 -2.92
N GLN A 135 15.58 3.72 -3.01
CA GLN A 135 16.57 4.58 -3.66
C GLN A 135 16.94 4.13 -5.08
N ASN A 136 16.31 3.07 -5.59
CA ASN A 136 16.53 2.60 -6.95
C ASN A 136 15.83 3.53 -7.96
N VAL A 137 16.49 4.62 -8.37
CA VAL A 137 15.97 5.56 -9.38
C VAL A 137 15.89 4.88 -10.74
N PRO A 138 14.71 4.86 -11.41
CA PRO A 138 14.57 4.25 -12.72
C PRO A 138 15.44 4.91 -13.79
N GLU A 139 16.10 4.11 -14.63
CA GLU A 139 17.02 4.60 -15.67
C GLU A 139 16.33 5.48 -16.73
N GLN A 140 15.01 5.34 -16.92
CA GLN A 140 14.26 6.16 -17.88
C GLN A 140 14.12 7.63 -17.48
N TRP A 141 14.36 7.97 -16.22
CA TRP A 141 14.37 9.36 -15.77
C TRP A 141 15.75 9.95 -16.07
N GLU A 142 15.91 10.55 -17.26
CA GLU A 142 17.13 11.22 -17.73
C GLU A 142 17.40 12.52 -16.93
N LEU A 143 17.76 12.37 -15.66
CA LEU A 143 17.89 13.48 -14.72
C LEU A 143 19.35 13.83 -14.39
N GLU A 144 19.64 15.13 -14.34
CA GLU A 144 20.87 15.65 -13.73
C GLU A 144 20.66 15.77 -12.22
N LEU A 145 21.05 14.73 -11.47
CA LEU A 145 20.93 14.72 -10.01
C LEU A 145 21.97 15.63 -9.35
N GLU A 146 21.52 16.43 -8.39
CA GLU A 146 22.37 17.32 -7.61
C GLU A 146 23.28 16.49 -6.68
N VAL A 147 24.54 16.93 -6.56
CA VAL A 147 25.49 16.34 -5.62
C VAL A 147 25.04 16.68 -4.20
N ASP A 148 25.22 15.74 -3.26
CA ASP A 148 24.85 15.85 -1.84
C ASP A 148 23.33 15.94 -1.56
N THR A 149 22.48 15.58 -2.53
CA THR A 149 21.03 15.41 -2.33
C THR A 149 20.66 13.93 -2.32
N ASP A 150 19.86 13.51 -1.33
CA ASP A 150 19.35 12.15 -1.27
C ASP A 150 18.08 12.04 -2.11
N TYR A 151 18.05 11.05 -3.01
CA TYR A 151 16.91 10.80 -3.88
C TYR A 151 16.17 9.53 -3.47
N TRP A 152 14.85 9.66 -3.39
CA TRP A 152 13.94 8.61 -2.97
C TRP A 152 12.81 8.48 -3.98
N VAL A 153 12.64 7.28 -4.49
CA VAL A 153 11.50 6.90 -5.30
C VAL A 153 10.39 6.45 -4.37
N HIS A 154 9.19 6.92 -4.66
CA HIS A 154 7.96 6.50 -4.02
C HIS A 154 7.08 5.84 -5.06
N GLU A 155 6.83 4.54 -4.90
CA GLU A 155 5.87 3.79 -5.69
C GLU A 155 4.56 3.69 -4.91
N GLU A 156 3.48 4.18 -5.49
CA GLU A 156 2.15 4.12 -4.88
C GLU A 156 1.10 3.65 -5.87
N GLY A 157 -0.03 3.19 -5.35
CA GLY A 157 -1.14 2.79 -6.18
C GLY A 157 -2.12 1.85 -5.50
N PHE A 158 -3.09 1.40 -6.26
CA PHE A 158 -4.09 0.44 -5.83
C PHE A 158 -4.53 -0.47 -6.97
N ALA A 159 -4.99 -1.66 -6.59
CA ALA A 159 -5.69 -2.60 -7.47
C ALA A 159 -7.00 -3.01 -6.80
N LEU A 160 -8.11 -2.83 -7.53
CA LEU A 160 -9.45 -3.12 -7.05
C LEU A 160 -10.00 -4.44 -7.60
N ALA A 161 -9.50 -4.88 -8.74
CA ALA A 161 -9.85 -6.14 -9.40
C ALA A 161 -8.73 -6.48 -10.42
N ASP A 162 -8.79 -7.68 -11.00
CA ASP A 162 -7.97 -7.99 -12.16
C ASP A 162 -8.17 -6.93 -13.26
N GLY A 163 -7.08 -6.42 -13.80
CA GLY A 163 -7.09 -5.38 -14.82
C GLY A 163 -7.60 -3.99 -14.39
N VAL A 164 -7.97 -3.78 -13.12
CA VAL A 164 -8.51 -2.49 -12.63
C VAL A 164 -7.62 -1.93 -11.52
N GLY A 165 -6.83 -0.92 -11.85
CA GLY A 165 -5.94 -0.27 -10.90
C GLY A 165 -5.30 1.02 -11.41
N ARG A 166 -4.60 1.69 -10.50
CA ARG A 166 -3.79 2.87 -10.81
C ARG A 166 -2.53 2.83 -9.97
N GLY A 167 -1.45 3.35 -10.52
CA GLY A 167 -0.21 3.53 -9.78
C GLY A 167 0.56 4.74 -10.27
N ALA A 168 1.41 5.27 -9.41
CA ALA A 168 2.32 6.33 -9.74
C ALA A 168 3.70 6.04 -9.15
N GLN A 169 4.71 6.60 -9.79
CA GLN A 169 6.06 6.69 -9.27
C GLN A 169 6.43 8.16 -9.16
N HIS A 170 6.93 8.57 -8.01
CA HIS A 170 7.40 9.91 -7.76
C HIS A 170 8.86 9.87 -7.34
N LEU A 171 9.70 10.71 -7.96
CA LEU A 171 11.04 10.98 -7.47
C LEU A 171 10.98 12.14 -6.49
N TRP A 172 11.52 11.93 -5.30
CA TRP A 172 11.64 12.94 -4.27
C TRP A 172 13.10 13.25 -3.99
N ALA A 173 13.43 14.53 -3.89
CA ALA A 173 14.69 15.03 -3.35
C ALA A 173 14.51 15.34 -1.86
N TRP A 174 15.45 14.87 -1.06
CA TRP A 174 15.59 15.14 0.37
C TRP A 174 16.81 16.03 0.62
N ASP A 175 16.58 17.23 1.17
CA ASP A 175 17.63 18.20 1.49
C ASP A 175 18.10 18.16 2.96
N GLY A 176 17.67 17.15 3.72
CA GLY A 176 17.91 17.05 5.16
C GLY A 176 16.83 17.70 6.04
N GLU A 177 15.93 18.50 5.45
CA GLU A 177 14.84 19.16 6.16
C GLU A 177 13.47 18.93 5.50
N GLN A 178 13.40 18.90 4.17
CA GLN A 178 12.16 18.83 3.39
C GLN A 178 12.26 17.89 2.19
N MET A 179 11.13 17.27 1.86
CA MET A 179 10.94 16.47 0.64
C MET A 179 10.34 17.34 -0.47
N LYS A 180 10.90 17.26 -1.68
CA LYS A 180 10.37 17.94 -2.88
C LYS A 180 10.25 16.96 -4.04
N ILE A 181 9.12 16.95 -4.73
CA ILE A 181 8.96 16.17 -5.96
C ILE A 181 9.87 16.76 -7.04
N VAL A 182 10.62 15.90 -7.69
CA VAL A 182 11.55 16.20 -8.79
C VAL A 182 10.96 15.73 -10.12
N GLU A 183 10.35 14.55 -10.14
CA GLU A 183 9.78 13.92 -11.32
C GLU A 183 8.58 13.06 -10.92
N GLU A 184 7.63 12.87 -11.83
CA GLU A 184 6.48 11.99 -11.62
C GLU A 184 6.11 11.21 -12.89
N THR A 185 5.68 9.97 -12.71
CA THR A 185 5.15 9.15 -13.80
C THR A 185 3.90 8.44 -13.31
N MET A 186 2.79 8.68 -14.00
CA MET A 186 1.50 8.05 -13.69
C MET A 186 1.23 6.89 -14.65
N THR A 187 0.72 5.80 -14.10
CA THR A 187 0.24 4.63 -14.84
C THR A 187 -1.18 4.33 -14.40
N SER A 188 -2.11 4.29 -15.36
CA SER A 188 -3.47 3.78 -15.11
C SER A 188 -3.73 2.62 -16.05
N TRP A 189 -4.41 1.60 -15.54
CA TRP A 189 -4.85 0.48 -16.36
C TRP A 189 -6.30 0.14 -16.01
N VAL A 190 -7.10 0.05 -17.07
CA VAL A 190 -8.46 -0.48 -17.08
C VAL A 190 -8.49 -1.33 -18.34
N SER A 191 -8.46 -2.64 -18.18
CA SER A 191 -8.51 -3.59 -19.31
C SER A 191 -9.92 -3.98 -19.69
#